data_AF-A0A920TKW8-F1
#
_entry.id   AF-A0A920TKW8-F1
#
_cell.length_a   1.000
_cell.length_b   1.000
_cell.length_c   1.000
_cell.angle_alpha   90.00
_cell.angle_beta   90.00
_cell.angle_gamma   90.00
#
_symmetry.space_group_name_H-M   'P 1'
#
loop_
_entity.id
_entity.type
_entity.pdbx_description
1 polymer ?
#
loop_
_entity_poly.entity_id
_entity_poly.type
_entity_poly.pdbx_seq_one_letter_code
_entity_poly.pdbx_strand_id
1 'polypeptide(L)' 'MAQEVFPLKPGAIIAHLDLKSPPYPETAAYGHFGPEGDNFTWEKTDMVGKLKSVVNERNH' A
#
# COMPACT_ATOMS: atom_id res chain seq x y z
N MET A 1 -14.49 -1.14 -5.55
CA MET A 1 -13.36 -0.21 -5.68
C MET A 1 -12.12 -0.72 -4.95
N ALA A 2 -12.05 -0.71 -3.62
CA ALA A 2 -10.83 -1.15 -2.90
C ALA A 2 -10.44 -2.60 -3.23
N GLN A 3 -11.42 -3.52 -3.24
CA GLN A 3 -11.21 -4.94 -3.58
C GLN A 3 -10.82 -5.17 -5.06
N GLU A 4 -11.12 -4.22 -5.95
CA GLU A 4 -10.76 -4.28 -7.38
C GLU A 4 -9.33 -3.78 -7.61
N VAL A 5 -8.87 -2.86 -6.76
CA VAL A 5 -7.58 -2.18 -6.91
C VAL A 5 -6.48 -2.91 -6.13
N PHE A 6 -6.79 -3.34 -4.90
CA PHE A 6 -5.83 -3.86 -3.94
C PHE A 6 -6.04 -5.36 -3.65
N PRO A 7 -4.94 -6.13 -3.52
CA PRO A 7 -5.03 -7.50 -3.04
C PRO A 7 -5.35 -7.52 -1.54
N LEU A 8 -6.36 -8.30 -1.14
CA LEU A 8 -6.78 -8.40 0.27
C LEU A 8 -6.52 -9.77 0.90
N LYS A 9 -5.97 -10.73 0.14
CA LYS A 9 -5.54 -12.02 0.69
C LYS A 9 -4.20 -11.84 1.42
N PRO A 10 -3.98 -12.45 2.60
CA PRO A 10 -2.77 -12.20 3.41
C PRO A 10 -1.45 -12.36 2.63
N GLY A 11 -1.28 -13.47 1.89
CA GLY A 11 -0.08 -13.69 1.09
C GLY A 11 0.09 -12.68 -0.05
N ALA A 12 -1.01 -12.18 -0.60
CA ALA A 12 -0.98 -11.18 -1.66
C ALA A 12 -0.71 -9.76 -1.11
N ILE A 13 -1.14 -9.46 0.12
CA ILE A 13 -0.75 -8.22 0.84
C ILE A 13 0.75 -8.23 1.10
N ILE A 14 1.28 -9.34 1.62
CA ILE A 14 2.73 -9.49 1.88
C ILE A 14 3.54 -9.28 0.60
N ALA A 15 3.10 -9.86 -0.52
CA ALA A 15 3.78 -9.67 -1.81
C ALA A 15 3.64 -8.25 -2.36
N HIS A 16 2.45 -7.64 -2.24
CA HIS A 16 2.19 -6.30 -2.76
C HIS A 16 2.97 -5.21 -2.03
N LEU A 17 3.11 -5.34 -0.70
CA LEU A 17 3.81 -4.39 0.16
C LEU A 17 5.25 -4.83 0.49
N ASP A 18 5.78 -5.88 -0.14
CA ASP A 18 7.12 -6.42 0.14
C ASP A 18 7.42 -6.61 1.64
N LEU A 19 6.48 -7.19 2.38
CA LEU A 19 6.55 -7.27 3.85
C LEU A 19 7.49 -8.37 4.37
N LYS A 20 8.27 -9.03 3.51
CA LYS A 20 9.21 -10.07 3.96
C LYS A 20 10.52 -9.50 4.49
N SER A 21 10.90 -8.28 4.11
CA SER A 21 12.13 -7.64 4.56
C SER A 21 12.02 -6.12 4.81
N PRO A 22 10.96 -5.61 5.46
CA PRO A 22 10.87 -4.18 5.79
C PRO A 22 11.71 -3.84 7.04
N PRO A 23 12.04 -2.56 7.26
CA PRO A 23 12.80 -2.12 8.44
C PRO A 23 11.89 -2.02 9.68
N TYR A 24 11.37 -3.16 10.15
CA TYR A 24 10.53 -3.20 11.36
C TYR A 24 11.13 -2.48 12.59
N PRO A 25 12.45 -2.53 12.86
CA PRO A 25 13.04 -1.79 13.98
C PRO A 25 12.81 -0.28 13.92
N GLU A 26 12.78 0.32 12.72
CA GLU A 26 12.56 1.76 12.54
C GLU A 26 11.12 2.15 12.94
N THR A 27 10.15 1.27 12.66
CA THR A 27 8.74 1.50 13.03
C THR A 27 8.43 1.27 14.51
N ALA A 28 9.34 0.64 15.26
CA ALA A 28 9.16 0.35 16.68
C ALA A 28 9.29 1.60 17.56
N ALA A 29 9.89 2.66 17.02
CA ALA A 29 9.96 3.98 17.62
C ALA A 29 9.10 4.96 16.81
N TYR A 30 8.43 5.89 17.49
CA TYR A 30 7.68 7.00 16.86
C TYR A 30 6.46 6.63 16.00
N GLY A 31 6.18 5.34 15.81
CA GLY A 31 4.95 4.83 15.19
C GLY A 31 5.17 4.18 13.82
N HIS A 32 4.16 3.43 13.35
CA HIS A 32 4.22 2.69 12.09
C HIS A 32 3.81 3.50 10.85
N PHE A 33 3.16 4.64 11.04
CA PHE A 33 2.52 5.43 9.99
C PHE A 33 3.02 6.86 9.94
N GLY A 34 3.04 7.43 8.73
CA GLY A 34 3.61 8.75 8.46
C GLY A 34 5.15 8.89 8.38
N PRO A 35 6.01 7.85 8.51
CA PRO A 35 7.42 8.04 8.21
C PRO A 35 7.61 8.21 6.69
N GLU A 36 8.37 9.24 6.31
CA GLU A 36 8.78 9.46 4.92
C GLU A 36 9.96 8.53 4.58
N GLY A 37 9.92 7.85 3.43
CA GLY A 37 11.02 7.04 2.93
C GLY A 37 10.60 5.84 2.08
N ASP A 38 11.53 5.35 1.25
CA ASP A 38 11.26 4.27 0.29
C ASP A 38 11.03 2.89 0.94
N ASN A 39 11.41 2.75 2.21
CA ASN A 39 11.36 1.49 2.95
C ASN A 39 9.97 1.17 3.52
N PHE A 40 9.07 2.14 3.56
CA PHE A 40 7.69 1.98 4.05
C PHE A 40 6.74 1.91 2.85
N THR A 41 6.66 0.73 2.25
CA THR A 41 5.87 0.49 1.04
C THR A 41 4.38 0.81 1.19
N TRP A 42 3.83 0.73 2.40
CA TRP A 42 2.43 1.08 2.70
C TRP A 42 2.15 2.59 2.70
N GLU A 43 3.18 3.43 2.79
CA GLU A 43 3.05 4.90 2.70
C GLU A 43 3.12 5.39 1.24
N LYS A 44 3.44 4.51 0.28
CA LYS A 44 3.49 4.88 -1.14
C LYS A 44 2.10 5.21 -1.67
N THR A 45 2.02 6.27 -2.47
CA THR A 45 0.79 6.74 -3.13
C THR A 45 0.72 6.38 -4.61
N ASP A 46 1.47 5.37 -5.02
CA ASP A 46 1.60 4.87 -6.39
C ASP A 46 0.27 4.33 -6.98
N MET A 47 -0.67 3.91 -6.12
CA MET A 47 -1.96 3.39 -6.54
C MET A 47 -3.02 4.45 -6.90
N VAL A 48 -2.71 5.74 -6.74
CA VAL A 48 -3.65 6.86 -7.03
C VAL A 48 -4.14 6.83 -8.49
N GLY A 49 -3.26 6.53 -9.44
CA GLY A 49 -3.63 6.45 -10.86
C GLY A 49 -4.67 5.36 -11.13
N LYS A 50 -4.45 4.17 -10.58
CA LYS A 50 -5.37 3.03 -10.72
C LYS A 50 -6.72 3.31 -10.06
N LEU A 51 -6.71 3.95 -8.89
CA LEU A 51 -7.95 4.38 -8.21
C LEU A 51 -8.77 5.33 -9.08
N LYS A 52 -8.13 6.36 -9.67
CA LYS A 52 -8.82 7.30 -10.57
C LYS A 52 -9.42 6.60 -11.79
N SER A 53 -8.70 5.64 -12.41
CA SER A 53 -9.22 4.87 -13.55
C SER A 53 -10.50 4.13 -13.18
N VAL A 54 -10.47 3.35 -12.09
CA VAL A 54 -11.62 2.55 -11.64
C VAL A 54 -12.81 3.43 -11.28
N VAL A 55 -12.58 4.60 -10.68
CA VAL A 55 -13.65 5.57 -10.40
C VAL A 55 -14.27 6.11 -11.69
N ASN A 56 -13.45 6.50 -12.66
CA ASN A 56 -13.95 7.02 -13.93
C ASN A 56 -14.76 5.97 -14.69
N GLU A 57 -14.27 4.73 -14.76
CA GLU A 57 -14.96 3.60 -15.41
C GLU A 57 -16.33 3.29 -14.79
N ARG A 58 -16.49 3.48 -13.47
CA ARG A 58 -17.76 3.26 -12.75
C ARG A 58 -18.77 4.39 -12.92
N ASN A 59 -18.32 5.58 -13.32
CA ASN A 59 -19.16 6.76 -13.51
C ASN A 59 -19.69 6.89 -14.96
N HIS A 60 -19.23 6.02 -15.85
CA HIS A 60 -19.73 5.84 -17.21
C HIS A 60 -20.69 4.65 -17.28
#